data_AF-A0A1G0JCC0-F1
#
_entry.id   AF-A0A1G0JCC0-F1
#
_cell.length_a   1.000
_cell.length_b   1.000
_cell.length_c   1.000
_cell.angle_alpha   90.00
_cell.angle_beta   90.00
_cell.angle_gamma   90.00
#
_symmetry.space_group_name_H-M   'P 1'
#
loop_
_entity.id
_entity.type
_entity.pdbx_description
1 polymer ?
#
loop_
_entity_poly.entity_id
_entity_poly.type
_entity_poly.pdbx_seq_one_letter_code
_entity_poly.pdbx_strand_id
1 'polypeptide(L)'
;MSYLGLLLGLIILTLLLAWFGLREILDLLLTSGWKLLLLPVVWSPALIVASYSWQFLFDANRGPSFLNLLAANWMGRAINTLLPVATIGGEIAKARLITLWGCRGIDATASVLVDKTVQALALIPWGIIGIILLLALTQDNQIAAPALIGFSLLAMGIGGFILVQRAGMFGNLARIMNKFYRSDRWPNISDHAREIDQLVLDLYSNHRKFMLSVILKTASLMLETFEIWLACYLMNHNISFIEALMLKSLVSTVNNIAFFIPNAYGIQEGGFILFGALLGMSPDFSLALSLATRIREICIDLPGVVTWQIIESRQFINKKQKDYKT
;
A
#
# COMPACT_ATOMS: atom_id res chain seq x y z
N MET A 1 -13.09 -0.46 -30.46
CA MET A 1 -12.89 0.13 -29.12
C MET A 1 -12.33 -0.85 -28.08
N SER A 2 -12.66 -2.15 -28.08
CA SER A 2 -12.03 -3.15 -27.17
C SER A 2 -10.54 -3.35 -27.44
N TYR A 3 -10.12 -3.28 -28.72
CA TYR A 3 -8.70 -3.32 -29.10
C TYR A 3 -7.89 -2.14 -28.57
N LEU A 4 -8.46 -0.92 -28.47
CA LEU A 4 -7.74 0.25 -27.96
C LEU A 4 -7.41 0.13 -26.48
N GLY A 5 -8.34 -0.37 -25.65
CA GLY A 5 -8.09 -0.63 -24.23
C GLY A 5 -7.07 -1.75 -24.02
N LEU A 6 -7.12 -2.79 -24.86
CA LEU A 6 -6.14 -3.88 -24.84
C LEU A 6 -4.76 -3.38 -25.27
N LEU A 7 -4.67 -2.54 -26.31
CA LEU A 7 -3.42 -1.95 -26.82
C LEU A 7 -2.83 -0.95 -25.82
N LEU A 8 -3.66 -0.13 -25.15
CA LEU A 8 -3.24 0.73 -24.04
C LEU A 8 -2.75 -0.09 -22.85
N GLY A 9 -3.48 -1.13 -22.46
CA GLY A 9 -3.06 -2.06 -21.40
C GLY A 9 -1.74 -2.74 -21.73
N LEU A 10 -1.54 -3.15 -22.98
CA LEU A 10 -0.30 -3.76 -23.47
C LEU A 10 0.84 -2.73 -23.51
N ILE A 11 0.61 -1.52 -24.00
CA ILE A 11 1.61 -0.43 -23.99
C ILE A 11 2.02 -0.10 -22.55
N ILE A 12 1.07 0.04 -21.63
CA ILE A 12 1.33 0.28 -20.22
C ILE A 12 2.13 -0.89 -19.64
N LEU A 13 1.73 -2.14 -19.91
CA LEU A 13 2.47 -3.33 -19.49
C LEU A 13 3.91 -3.30 -20.00
N THR A 14 4.14 -3.07 -21.30
CA THR A 14 5.48 -3.05 -21.90
C THR A 14 6.34 -1.90 -21.36
N LEU A 15 5.75 -0.72 -21.16
CA LEU A 15 6.45 0.43 -20.56
C LEU A 15 6.82 0.15 -19.10
N LEU A 16 5.93 -0.48 -18.33
CA LEU A 16 6.23 -0.89 -16.96
C LEU A 16 7.34 -1.94 -16.96
N LEU A 17 7.22 -2.97 -17.79
CA LEU A 17 8.23 -4.02 -17.93
C LEU A 17 9.62 -3.45 -18.32
N ALA A 18 9.67 -2.43 -19.18
CA ALA A 18 10.90 -1.73 -19.54
C ALA A 18 11.42 -0.83 -18.39
N TRP A 19 10.52 -0.22 -17.62
CA TRP A 19 10.86 0.69 -16.52
C TRP A 19 11.30 -0.04 -15.24
N PHE A 20 10.78 -1.25 -14.99
CA PHE A 20 11.06 -2.03 -13.77
C PHE A 20 12.44 -2.70 -13.75
N GLY A 21 13.22 -2.62 -14.84
CA GLY A 21 14.51 -3.29 -14.93
C GLY A 21 14.37 -4.82 -15.06
N LEU A 22 13.51 -5.28 -15.97
CA LEU A 22 13.29 -6.70 -16.22
C LEU A 22 14.59 -7.46 -16.50
N ARG A 23 15.55 -6.81 -17.16
CA ARG A 23 16.84 -7.42 -17.48
C ARG A 23 17.61 -7.73 -16.20
N GLU A 24 17.70 -6.75 -15.31
CA GLU A 24 18.35 -6.87 -14.00
C GLU A 24 17.66 -7.94 -13.14
N ILE A 25 16.34 -8.02 -13.21
CA ILE A 25 15.55 -9.05 -12.53
C ILE A 25 15.82 -10.46 -13.10
N LEU A 26 15.86 -10.59 -14.43
CA LEU A 26 16.15 -11.85 -15.10
C LEU A 26 17.59 -12.29 -14.83
N ASP A 27 18.55 -11.37 -14.91
CA ASP A 27 19.95 -11.64 -14.60
C ASP A 27 20.11 -12.07 -13.14
N LEU A 28 19.39 -11.44 -12.21
CA LEU A 28 19.34 -11.86 -10.80
C LEU A 28 18.75 -13.28 -10.64
N LEU A 29 17.67 -13.61 -11.34
CA LEU A 29 17.09 -14.95 -11.31
C LEU A 29 18.02 -16.01 -11.92
N LEU A 30 18.75 -15.67 -12.97
CA LEU A 30 19.71 -16.56 -13.61
C LEU A 30 20.94 -16.80 -12.73
N THR A 31 21.37 -15.79 -11.96
CA THR A 31 22.56 -15.86 -11.10
C THR A 31 22.26 -16.42 -9.69
N SER A 32 21.19 -15.95 -9.05
CA SER A 32 20.79 -16.37 -7.68
C SER A 32 19.86 -17.58 -7.69
N GLY A 33 19.30 -17.92 -8.85
CA GLY A 33 18.46 -19.09 -9.07
C GLY A 33 16.97 -18.82 -8.84
N TRP A 34 16.15 -19.70 -9.42
CA TRP A 34 14.69 -19.68 -9.37
C TRP A 34 14.09 -19.79 -7.96
N LYS A 35 14.90 -20.08 -6.93
CA LYS A 35 14.47 -20.13 -5.53
C LYS A 35 13.90 -18.80 -5.04
N LEU A 36 14.30 -17.67 -5.63
CA LEU A 36 13.72 -16.36 -5.33
C LEU A 36 12.21 -16.27 -5.64
N LEU A 37 11.66 -17.17 -6.47
CA LEU A 37 10.21 -17.28 -6.68
C LEU A 37 9.43 -17.79 -5.45
N LEU A 38 10.11 -18.17 -4.36
CA LEU A 38 9.49 -18.45 -3.08
C LEU A 38 9.11 -17.17 -2.30
N LEU A 39 9.69 -16.02 -2.64
CA LEU A 39 9.42 -14.74 -1.97
C LEU A 39 7.93 -14.34 -2.03
N PRO A 40 7.22 -14.42 -3.18
CA PRO A 40 5.76 -14.25 -3.24
C PRO A 40 4.98 -15.08 -2.22
N VAL A 41 5.37 -16.34 -2.04
CA VAL A 41 4.66 -17.28 -1.17
C VAL A 41 4.84 -16.87 0.29
N VAL A 42 6.06 -16.56 0.70
CA VAL A 42 6.38 -16.13 2.06
C VAL A 42 5.83 -14.74 2.39
N TRP A 43 5.70 -13.87 1.40
CA TRP A 43 5.10 -12.55 1.57
C TRP A 43 3.55 -12.60 1.64
N SER A 44 2.91 -13.57 1.00
CA SER A 44 1.43 -13.65 0.90
C SER A 44 0.65 -13.61 2.23
N PRO A 45 1.13 -14.17 3.37
CA PRO A 45 0.42 -14.05 4.64
C PRO A 45 0.28 -12.60 5.12
N ALA A 46 1.23 -11.72 4.78
CA ALA A 46 1.13 -10.29 5.08
C ALA A 46 -0.13 -9.70 4.44
N LEU A 47 -0.37 -9.97 3.15
CA LEU A 47 -1.57 -9.50 2.45
C LEU A 47 -2.88 -10.02 3.07
N ILE A 48 -2.89 -11.28 3.52
CA ILE A 48 -4.04 -11.89 4.20
C ILE A 48 -4.33 -11.14 5.51
N VAL A 49 -3.31 -10.93 6.34
CA VAL A 49 -3.43 -10.21 7.62
C VAL A 49 -3.81 -8.75 7.41
N ALA A 50 -3.24 -8.08 6.40
CA ALA A 50 -3.61 -6.72 6.02
C ALA A 50 -5.09 -6.60 5.60
N SER A 51 -5.64 -7.66 5.01
CA SER A 51 -7.04 -7.72 4.59
C SER A 51 -7.97 -8.01 5.77
N TYR A 52 -7.54 -8.83 6.73
CA TYR A 52 -8.26 -8.99 8.01
C TYR A 52 -8.32 -7.68 8.78
N SER A 53 -7.20 -6.94 8.83
CA SER A 53 -7.16 -5.60 9.43
C SER A 53 -8.26 -4.69 8.84
N TRP A 54 -8.45 -4.69 7.52
CA TRP A 54 -9.50 -3.92 6.85
C TRP A 54 -10.91 -4.44 7.17
N GLN A 55 -11.09 -5.76 7.31
CA GLN A 55 -12.39 -6.36 7.66
C GLN A 55 -12.94 -5.86 9.01
N PHE A 56 -12.07 -5.55 9.98
CA PHE A 56 -12.49 -4.97 11.26
C PHE A 56 -13.07 -3.55 11.14
N LEU A 57 -12.90 -2.88 10.00
CA LEU A 57 -13.47 -1.57 9.71
C LEU A 57 -14.88 -1.65 9.12
N PHE A 58 -15.47 -2.85 9.08
CA PHE A 58 -16.87 -3.05 8.73
C PHE A 58 -17.67 -3.56 9.93
N ASP A 59 -18.98 -3.36 9.86
CA ASP A 59 -19.90 -4.05 10.76
C ASP A 59 -20.03 -5.52 10.38
N ALA A 60 -20.01 -6.40 11.39
CA ALA A 60 -19.96 -7.85 11.21
C ALA A 60 -21.11 -8.40 10.34
N ASN A 61 -22.26 -7.72 10.34
CA ASN A 61 -23.47 -8.15 9.62
C ASN A 61 -23.69 -7.44 8.28
N ARG A 62 -22.87 -6.44 7.92
CA ARG A 62 -23.07 -5.58 6.73
C ARG A 62 -21.82 -5.41 5.87
N GLY A 63 -20.70 -5.99 6.28
CA GLY A 63 -19.43 -5.92 5.56
C GLY A 63 -19.35 -6.83 4.33
N PRO A 64 -18.48 -6.52 3.36
CA PRO A 64 -18.15 -7.44 2.27
C PRO A 64 -17.56 -8.76 2.79
N SER A 65 -17.65 -9.82 1.99
CA SER A 65 -16.98 -11.08 2.32
C SER A 65 -15.46 -10.89 2.40
N PHE A 66 -14.78 -11.71 3.21
CA PHE A 66 -13.32 -11.65 3.35
C PHE A 66 -12.60 -11.81 2.01
N LEU A 67 -13.09 -12.71 1.14
CA LEU A 67 -12.50 -12.92 -0.19
C LEU A 67 -12.61 -11.68 -1.07
N ASN A 68 -13.73 -10.95 -1.00
CA ASN A 68 -13.88 -9.68 -1.72
C ASN A 68 -12.91 -8.63 -1.16
N LEU A 69 -12.75 -8.53 0.16
CA LEU A 69 -11.78 -7.62 0.77
C LEU A 69 -10.35 -7.96 0.39
N LEU A 70 -9.98 -9.25 0.43
CA LEU A 70 -8.67 -9.74 0.02
C LEU A 70 -8.40 -9.41 -1.46
N ALA A 71 -9.35 -9.68 -2.34
CA ALA A 71 -9.23 -9.40 -3.77
C ALA A 71 -9.13 -7.89 -4.04
N ALA A 72 -9.96 -7.07 -3.39
CA ALA A 72 -9.88 -5.62 -3.51
C ALA A 72 -8.54 -5.08 -2.97
N ASN A 73 -8.07 -5.60 -1.84
CA ASN A 73 -6.81 -5.17 -1.24
C ASN A 73 -5.60 -5.56 -2.11
N TRP A 74 -5.62 -6.78 -2.65
CA TRP A 74 -4.64 -7.25 -3.62
C TRP A 74 -4.60 -6.38 -4.88
N MET A 75 -5.74 -6.15 -5.53
CA MET A 75 -5.81 -5.33 -6.74
C MET A 75 -5.48 -3.86 -6.48
N GLY A 76 -5.94 -3.30 -5.36
CA GLY A 76 -5.62 -1.93 -4.97
C GLY A 76 -4.14 -1.73 -4.69
N ARG A 77 -3.51 -2.67 -3.98
CA ARG A 77 -2.05 -2.69 -3.80
C ARG A 77 -1.36 -2.78 -5.16
N ALA A 78 -1.78 -3.69 -6.02
CA ALA A 78 -1.18 -3.89 -7.32
C ALA A 78 -1.21 -2.62 -8.20
N ILE A 79 -2.32 -1.89 -8.17
CA ILE A 79 -2.44 -0.57 -8.80
C ILE A 79 -1.47 0.43 -8.19
N ASN A 80 -1.36 0.48 -6.87
CA ASN A 80 -0.46 1.40 -6.17
C ASN A 80 1.03 1.10 -6.40
N THR A 81 1.38 -0.17 -6.64
CA THR A 81 2.76 -0.62 -6.88
C THR A 81 3.15 -0.54 -8.35
N LEU A 82 2.26 -0.86 -9.28
CA LEU A 82 2.61 -0.91 -10.70
C LEU A 82 2.22 0.35 -11.47
N LEU A 83 1.20 1.11 -11.04
CA LEU A 83 0.74 2.28 -11.78
C LEU A 83 1.20 3.59 -11.12
N PRO A 84 1.54 4.63 -11.90
CA PRO A 84 2.00 5.92 -11.38
C PRO A 84 0.81 6.75 -10.83
N VAL A 85 0.18 6.29 -9.76
CA VAL A 85 -1.06 6.85 -9.19
C VAL A 85 -0.90 7.37 -7.75
N ALA A 86 0.34 7.67 -7.34
CA ALA A 86 0.70 8.29 -6.04
C ALA A 86 0.01 7.65 -4.82
N THR A 87 -0.14 6.31 -4.83
CA THR A 87 -0.82 5.49 -3.81
C THR A 87 -2.31 5.77 -3.57
N ILE A 88 -2.91 6.73 -4.30
CA ILE A 88 -4.33 7.11 -4.16
C ILE A 88 -5.20 6.29 -5.11
N GLY A 89 -4.72 6.03 -6.34
CA GLY A 89 -5.51 5.33 -7.35
C GLY A 89 -5.96 3.93 -6.93
N GLY A 90 -5.13 3.19 -6.20
CA GLY A 90 -5.48 1.87 -5.67
C GLY A 90 -6.55 1.92 -4.58
N GLU A 91 -6.58 2.99 -3.77
CA GLU A 91 -7.61 3.18 -2.75
C GLU A 91 -8.98 3.50 -3.41
N ILE A 92 -8.98 4.32 -4.46
CA ILE A 92 -10.18 4.57 -5.27
C ILE A 92 -10.67 3.26 -5.91
N ALA A 93 -9.75 2.44 -6.44
CA ALA A 93 -10.08 1.15 -7.03
C ALA A 93 -10.67 0.17 -5.98
N LYS A 94 -10.11 0.11 -4.77
CA LYS A 94 -10.67 -0.69 -3.66
C LYS A 94 -12.12 -0.31 -3.39
N ALA A 95 -12.40 0.99 -3.15
CA ALA A 95 -13.73 1.48 -2.84
C ALA A 95 -14.71 1.12 -3.97
N ARG A 96 -14.29 1.29 -5.22
CA ARG A 96 -15.07 0.94 -6.40
C ARG A 96 -15.36 -0.56 -6.49
N LEU A 97 -14.36 -1.43 -6.31
CA LEU A 97 -14.51 -2.88 -6.41
C LEU A 97 -15.49 -3.42 -5.37
N ILE A 98 -15.36 -3.03 -4.11
CA ILE A 98 -16.30 -3.50 -3.07
C ILE A 98 -17.71 -2.92 -3.28
N THR A 99 -17.83 -1.72 -3.85
CA THR A 99 -19.13 -1.16 -4.25
C THR A 99 -19.76 -1.98 -5.38
N LEU A 100 -18.98 -2.35 -6.40
CA LEU A 100 -19.42 -3.21 -7.49
C LEU A 100 -19.87 -4.60 -7.01
N TRP A 101 -19.31 -5.06 -5.89
CA TRP A 101 -19.67 -6.33 -5.25
C TRP A 101 -20.76 -6.19 -4.18
N GLY A 102 -21.50 -5.08 -4.16
CA GLY A 102 -22.73 -4.92 -3.37
C GLY A 102 -22.58 -4.14 -2.07
N CYS A 103 -21.37 -3.62 -1.75
CA CYS A 103 -21.22 -2.68 -0.65
C CYS A 103 -21.83 -1.32 -1.01
N ARG A 104 -22.42 -0.63 -0.03
CA ARG A 104 -22.89 0.74 -0.23
C ARG A 104 -21.69 1.65 -0.48
N GLY A 105 -21.73 2.48 -1.52
CA GLY A 105 -20.56 3.27 -1.93
C GLY A 105 -20.01 4.24 -0.86
N ILE A 106 -20.90 4.73 0.00
CA ILE A 106 -20.54 5.59 1.13
C ILE A 106 -19.75 4.80 2.19
N ASP A 107 -20.24 3.61 2.57
CA ASP A 107 -19.56 2.71 3.52
C ASP A 107 -18.21 2.22 2.96
N ALA A 108 -18.17 1.92 1.66
CA ALA A 108 -16.95 1.58 0.95
C ALA A 108 -15.90 2.71 0.98
N THR A 109 -16.34 3.95 0.75
CA THR A 109 -15.43 5.11 0.76
C THR A 109 -14.93 5.42 2.17
N ALA A 110 -15.82 5.41 3.16
CA ALA A 110 -15.47 5.63 4.56
C ALA A 110 -14.49 4.56 5.08
N SER A 111 -14.76 3.29 4.81
CA SER A 111 -13.88 2.18 5.24
C SER A 111 -12.50 2.21 4.58
N VAL A 112 -12.39 2.56 3.29
CA VAL A 112 -11.09 2.73 2.61
C VAL A 112 -10.30 3.89 3.20
N LEU A 113 -10.98 5.00 3.48
CA LEU A 113 -10.33 6.16 4.08
C LEU A 113 -9.79 5.85 5.48
N VAL A 114 -10.60 5.18 6.32
CA VAL A 114 -10.17 4.73 7.64
C VAL A 114 -9.05 3.68 7.52
N ASP A 115 -9.11 2.75 6.56
CA ASP A 115 -8.02 1.80 6.32
C ASP A 115 -6.72 2.52 5.94
N LYS A 116 -6.77 3.58 5.13
CA LYS A 116 -5.59 4.40 4.82
C LYS A 116 -5.02 5.08 6.06
N THR A 117 -5.87 5.55 6.97
CA THR A 117 -5.43 6.08 8.27
C THR A 117 -4.83 4.98 9.16
N VAL A 118 -5.43 3.79 9.18
CA VAL A 118 -4.88 2.62 9.90
C VAL A 118 -3.51 2.23 9.34
N GLN A 119 -3.33 2.23 8.01
CA GLN A 119 -2.05 2.00 7.36
C GLN A 119 -1.01 3.02 7.81
N ALA A 120 -1.37 4.31 7.82
CA ALA A 120 -0.49 5.37 8.30
C ALA A 120 -0.13 5.19 9.79
N LEU A 121 -1.11 4.90 10.64
CA LEU A 121 -0.88 4.67 12.07
C LEU A 121 0.00 3.46 12.36
N ALA A 122 -0.12 2.39 11.58
CA ALA A 122 0.72 1.20 11.71
C ALA A 122 2.20 1.49 11.46
N LEU A 123 2.52 2.56 10.71
CA LEU A 123 3.91 3.00 10.51
C LEU A 123 4.56 3.56 11.77
N ILE A 124 3.77 4.01 12.76
CA ILE A 124 4.31 4.54 14.02
C ILE A 124 4.99 3.44 14.84
N PRO A 125 4.30 2.37 15.31
CA PRO A 125 4.96 1.30 16.05
C PRO A 125 6.02 0.60 15.18
N TRP A 126 5.79 0.50 13.88
CA TRP A 126 6.75 -0.10 12.94
C TRP A 126 8.05 0.70 12.81
N GLY A 127 7.98 2.03 12.67
CA GLY A 127 9.15 2.90 12.65
C GLY A 127 9.85 3.00 14.00
N ILE A 128 9.11 2.93 15.12
CA ILE A 128 9.69 2.81 16.47
C ILE A 128 10.55 1.56 16.57
N ILE A 129 10.05 0.41 16.09
CA ILE A 129 10.82 -0.83 16.06
C ILE A 129 12.12 -0.63 15.25
N GLY A 130 12.02 -0.04 14.06
CA GLY A 130 13.20 0.22 13.23
C GLY A 130 14.24 1.11 13.90
N ILE A 131 13.82 2.18 14.56
CA ILE A 131 14.72 3.08 15.28
C ILE A 131 15.34 2.40 16.51
N ILE A 132 14.55 1.67 17.30
CA ILE A 132 15.07 0.95 18.46
C ILE A 132 16.16 -0.04 18.01
N LEU A 133 15.89 -0.79 16.93
CA LEU A 133 16.85 -1.74 16.40
C LEU A 133 18.07 -1.06 15.79
N LEU A 134 17.90 0.08 15.10
CA LEU A 134 19.00 0.90 14.61
C LEU A 134 19.95 1.29 15.74
N LEU A 135 19.41 1.85 16.83
CA LEU A 135 20.18 2.29 18.00
C LEU A 135 20.80 1.10 18.75
N ALA A 136 20.14 -0.05 18.77
CA ALA A 136 20.63 -1.24 19.47
C ALA A 136 21.75 -1.97 18.71
N LEU A 137 21.71 -1.96 17.38
CA LEU A 137 22.64 -2.72 16.53
C LEU A 137 23.77 -1.86 15.95
N THR A 138 23.64 -0.54 15.95
CA THR A 138 24.64 0.36 15.35
C THR A 138 25.13 1.39 16.36
N GLN A 139 26.45 1.62 16.37
CA GLN A 139 27.08 2.68 17.17
C GLN A 139 27.22 3.99 16.38
N ASP A 140 26.62 4.07 15.20
CA ASP A 140 26.75 5.21 14.31
C ASP A 140 25.74 6.32 14.64
N ASN A 141 26.18 7.27 15.46
CA ASN A 141 25.39 8.43 15.82
C ASN A 141 25.04 9.34 14.63
N GLN A 142 25.74 9.23 13.49
CA GLN A 142 25.48 10.09 12.33
C GLN A 142 24.16 9.74 11.63
N ILE A 143 23.74 8.47 11.67
CA ILE A 143 22.49 8.00 11.03
C ILE A 143 21.33 8.00 12.04
N ALA A 144 21.62 7.77 13.32
CA ALA A 144 20.63 7.77 14.39
C ALA A 144 19.84 9.09 14.50
N ALA A 145 20.53 10.24 14.52
CA ALA A 145 19.87 11.54 14.69
C ALA A 145 18.96 11.92 13.50
N PRO A 146 19.41 11.82 12.23
CA PRO A 146 18.54 12.02 11.07
C PRO A 146 17.35 11.06 11.02
N ALA A 147 17.54 9.78 11.39
CA ALA A 147 16.45 8.81 11.44
C ALA A 147 15.38 9.20 12.47
N LEU A 148 15.79 9.64 13.67
CA LEU A 148 14.88 10.16 14.71
C LEU A 148 14.10 11.40 14.24
N ILE A 149 14.78 12.34 13.58
CA ILE A 149 14.14 13.55 13.04
C ILE A 149 13.12 13.18 11.96
N GLY A 150 13.52 12.35 10.98
CA GLY A 150 12.65 11.91 9.89
C GLY A 150 11.42 11.18 10.39
N PHE A 151 11.58 10.29 11.38
CA PHE A 151 10.47 9.61 12.02
C PHE A 151 9.57 10.55 12.83
N SER A 152 10.15 11.52 13.55
CA SER A 152 9.37 12.52 14.29
C SER A 152 8.49 13.36 13.35
N LEU A 153 9.02 13.74 12.20
CA LEU A 153 8.26 14.44 11.15
C LEU A 153 7.15 13.57 10.57
N LEU A 154 7.41 12.28 10.31
CA LEU A 154 6.39 11.34 9.85
C LEU A 154 5.28 11.16 10.89
N ALA A 155 5.62 10.93 12.16
CA ALA A 155 4.66 10.78 13.24
C ALA A 155 3.81 12.05 13.42
N MET A 156 4.43 13.24 13.33
CA MET A 156 3.74 14.53 13.38
C MET A 156 2.79 14.71 12.20
N GLY A 157 3.20 14.34 10.98
CA GLY A 157 2.36 14.38 9.78
C GLY A 157 1.14 13.47 9.89
N ILE A 158 1.31 12.24 10.39
CA ILE A 158 0.21 11.31 10.65
C ILE A 158 -0.75 11.89 11.71
N GLY A 159 -0.21 12.44 12.80
CA GLY A 159 -1.00 13.10 13.84
C GLY A 159 -1.82 14.27 13.28
N GLY A 160 -1.19 15.15 12.50
CA GLY A 160 -1.86 16.28 11.84
C GLY A 160 -2.98 15.83 10.90
N PHE A 161 -2.73 14.78 10.10
CA PHE A 161 -3.74 14.21 9.21
C PHE A 161 -4.96 13.67 9.96
N ILE A 162 -4.75 12.98 11.09
CA ILE A 162 -5.85 12.48 11.93
C ILE A 162 -6.65 13.63 12.53
N LEU A 163 -5.99 14.71 12.98
CA LEU A 163 -6.68 15.89 13.49
C LEU A 163 -7.56 16.54 12.42
N VAL A 164 -7.06 16.65 11.19
CA VAL A 164 -7.82 17.18 10.05
C VAL A 164 -9.02 16.30 9.71
N GLN A 165 -8.86 14.97 9.72
CA GLN A 165 -9.97 14.05 9.50
C GLN A 165 -11.03 14.14 10.60
N ARG A 166 -10.63 14.21 11.88
CA ARG A 166 -11.54 14.37 13.01
C ARG A 166 -12.30 15.70 12.99
N ALA A 167 -11.74 16.72 12.36
CA ALA A 167 -12.38 18.03 12.21
C ALA A 167 -13.44 18.10 11.08
N GLY A 168 -13.73 16.98 10.39
CA GLY A 168 -14.71 16.94 9.30
C GLY A 168 -14.15 17.48 7.99
N MET A 169 -13.06 16.87 7.51
CA MET A 169 -12.34 17.31 6.31
C MET A 169 -13.25 17.40 5.08
N PHE A 170 -14.11 16.40 4.86
CA PHE A 170 -14.90 16.32 3.63
C PHE A 170 -16.07 17.29 3.63
N GLY A 171 -16.75 17.46 4.77
CA GLY A 171 -17.78 18.46 4.95
C GLY A 171 -17.25 19.89 4.79
N ASN A 172 -16.05 20.17 5.30
CA ASN A 172 -15.40 21.47 5.12
C ASN A 172 -15.00 21.72 3.65
N LEU A 173 -14.43 20.72 2.98
CA LEU A 173 -14.07 20.82 1.57
C LEU A 173 -15.29 21.00 0.67
N ALA A 174 -16.37 20.25 0.92
CA ALA A 174 -17.64 20.38 0.22
C ALA A 174 -18.27 21.77 0.43
N ARG A 175 -18.16 22.35 1.64
CA ARG A 175 -18.64 23.72 1.92
C ARG A 175 -17.86 24.77 1.16
N ILE A 176 -16.53 24.63 1.08
CA ILE A 176 -15.67 25.53 0.29
C ILE A 176 -16.05 25.41 -1.19
N MET A 177 -16.18 24.19 -1.71
CA MET A 177 -16.57 23.97 -3.10
C MET A 177 -17.93 24.62 -3.39
N ASN A 178 -18.96 24.37 -2.58
CA ASN A 178 -20.29 25.00 -2.69
C ASN A 178 -20.29 26.53 -2.72
N LYS A 179 -19.24 27.17 -2.19
CA LYS A 179 -19.08 28.63 -2.26
C LYS A 179 -18.60 29.09 -3.65
N PHE A 180 -17.85 28.24 -4.36
CA PHE A 180 -17.21 28.58 -5.65
C PHE A 180 -18.00 28.17 -6.89
N TYR A 181 -18.82 27.12 -6.84
CA TYR A 181 -19.76 26.81 -7.92
C TYR A 181 -21.21 26.80 -7.38
N ARG A 182 -22.19 27.22 -8.16
CA ARG A 182 -23.60 27.14 -7.74
C ARG A 182 -24.29 26.28 -8.78
N SER A 183 -24.50 25.01 -8.45
CA SER A 183 -25.12 24.02 -9.33
C SER A 183 -26.09 23.17 -8.51
N ASP A 184 -27.28 22.92 -9.04
CA ASP A 184 -28.37 22.19 -8.39
C ASP A 184 -28.05 20.72 -8.07
N ARG A 185 -26.91 20.19 -8.56
CA ARG A 185 -26.41 18.84 -8.22
C ARG A 185 -25.58 18.78 -6.93
N TRP A 186 -25.25 19.92 -6.32
CA TRP A 186 -24.35 19.98 -5.17
C TRP A 186 -24.93 19.72 -3.77
N PRO A 187 -26.23 19.91 -3.49
CA PRO A 187 -26.81 19.57 -2.19
C PRO A 187 -26.52 18.12 -1.80
N ASN A 188 -26.77 17.16 -2.70
CA ASN A 188 -26.54 15.72 -2.48
C ASN A 188 -25.07 15.39 -2.19
N ILE A 189 -24.11 16.06 -2.86
CA ILE A 189 -22.67 15.82 -2.64
C ILE A 189 -22.27 16.28 -1.24
N SER A 190 -22.83 17.39 -0.76
CA SER A 190 -22.54 17.93 0.57
C SER A 190 -23.12 17.08 1.71
N ASP A 191 -24.24 16.39 1.45
CA ASP A 191 -24.86 15.47 2.41
C ASP A 191 -24.10 14.14 2.45
N HIS A 192 -23.71 13.59 1.29
CA HIS A 192 -22.84 12.42 1.23
C HIS A 192 -21.47 12.66 1.89
N ALA A 193 -20.87 13.83 1.71
CA ALA A 193 -19.61 14.19 2.37
C ALA A 193 -19.73 14.19 3.90
N ARG A 194 -20.86 14.70 4.43
CA ARG A 194 -21.16 14.68 5.87
C ARG A 194 -21.44 13.27 6.39
N GLU A 195 -22.13 12.43 5.61
CA GLU A 195 -22.33 11.02 5.98
C GLU A 195 -21.00 10.26 6.04
N ILE A 196 -20.07 10.52 5.11
CA ILE A 196 -18.72 9.96 5.16
C ILE A 196 -17.98 10.41 6.42
N ASP A 197 -17.99 11.71 6.75
CA ASP A 197 -17.36 12.23 7.97
C ASP A 197 -17.93 11.55 9.22
N GLN A 198 -19.26 11.36 9.29
CA GLN A 198 -19.90 10.70 10.43
C GLN A 198 -19.49 9.22 10.55
N LEU A 199 -19.47 8.47 9.44
CA LEU A 199 -19.03 7.07 9.46
C LEU A 199 -17.56 6.92 9.86
N VAL A 200 -16.70 7.86 9.44
CA VAL A 200 -15.30 7.90 9.87
C VAL A 200 -15.20 8.10 11.38
N LEU A 201 -15.99 9.03 11.94
CA LEU A 201 -16.05 9.27 13.39
C LEU A 201 -16.60 8.06 14.14
N ASP A 202 -17.64 7.40 13.62
CA ASP A 202 -18.22 6.20 14.22
C ASP A 202 -17.19 5.04 14.24
N LEU A 203 -16.44 4.86 13.16
CA LEU A 203 -15.35 3.89 13.10
C LEU A 203 -14.23 4.20 14.10
N TYR A 204 -13.90 5.48 14.30
CA TYR A 204 -12.96 5.91 15.35
C TYR A 204 -13.51 5.71 16.76
N SER A 205 -14.83 5.85 16.97
CA SER A 205 -15.47 5.67 18.27
C SER A 205 -15.40 4.22 18.76
N ASN A 206 -15.32 3.26 17.83
CA ASN A 206 -15.11 1.85 18.15
C ASN A 206 -13.62 1.53 18.38
N HIS A 207 -13.09 2.06 19.48
CA HIS A 207 -11.68 1.98 19.85
C HIS A 207 -11.11 0.55 19.78
N ARG A 208 -11.90 -0.47 20.15
CA ARG A 208 -11.46 -1.87 20.11
C ARG A 208 -11.21 -2.35 18.68
N LYS A 209 -12.19 -2.20 17.78
CA LYS A 209 -12.05 -2.61 16.37
C LYS A 209 -10.96 -1.81 15.67
N PHE A 210 -10.91 -0.50 15.92
CA PHE A 210 -9.90 0.38 15.35
C PHE A 210 -8.47 -0.01 15.80
N MET A 211 -8.25 -0.22 17.10
CA MET A 211 -6.95 -0.66 17.63
C MET A 211 -6.56 -2.05 17.12
N LEU A 212 -7.50 -3.00 17.05
CA LEU A 212 -7.24 -4.31 16.45
C LEU A 212 -6.84 -4.18 14.98
N SER A 213 -7.48 -3.29 14.22
CA SER A 213 -7.12 -3.00 12.83
C SER A 213 -5.68 -2.48 12.72
N VAL A 214 -5.26 -1.54 13.59
CA VAL A 214 -3.88 -1.02 13.64
C VAL A 214 -2.87 -2.09 14.05
N ILE A 215 -3.17 -2.91 15.06
CA ILE A 215 -2.30 -4.00 15.52
C ILE A 215 -2.11 -5.02 14.40
N LEU A 216 -3.20 -5.47 13.75
CA LEU A 216 -3.12 -6.42 12.64
C LEU A 216 -2.38 -5.82 11.45
N LYS A 217 -2.55 -4.53 11.16
CA LYS A 217 -1.79 -3.88 10.09
C LYS A 217 -0.30 -3.82 10.41
N THR A 218 0.06 -3.56 11.67
CA THR A 218 1.45 -3.60 12.13
C THR A 218 2.03 -5.01 12.05
N ALA A 219 1.26 -6.03 12.45
CA ALA A 219 1.64 -7.43 12.33
C ALA A 219 1.84 -7.84 10.86
N SER A 220 1.03 -7.32 9.94
CA SER A 220 1.25 -7.50 8.50
C SER A 220 2.62 -6.94 8.08
N LEU A 221 3.00 -5.75 8.53
CA LEU A 221 4.31 -5.16 8.21
C LEU A 221 5.46 -6.02 8.75
N MET A 222 5.31 -6.57 9.95
CA MET A 222 6.27 -7.52 10.52
C MET A 222 6.41 -8.78 9.66
N LEU A 223 5.30 -9.33 9.15
CA LEU A 223 5.33 -10.51 8.28
C LEU A 223 6.08 -10.27 6.97
N GLU A 224 6.07 -9.04 6.44
CA GLU A 224 6.87 -8.70 5.26
C GLU A 224 8.38 -8.82 5.50
N THR A 225 8.84 -8.88 6.75
CA THR A 225 10.27 -9.07 7.08
C THR A 225 10.78 -10.44 6.66
N PHE A 226 9.92 -11.47 6.71
CA PHE A 226 10.31 -12.82 6.31
C PHE A 226 10.77 -12.88 4.85
N GLU A 227 10.24 -11.99 4.00
CA GLU A 227 10.70 -11.84 2.63
C GLU A 227 12.18 -11.43 2.58
N ILE A 228 12.56 -10.36 3.30
CA ILE A 228 13.93 -9.84 3.31
C ILE A 228 14.89 -10.88 3.90
N TRP A 229 14.49 -11.48 5.02
CA TRP A 229 15.29 -12.52 5.66
C TRP A 229 15.51 -13.73 4.74
N LEU A 230 14.46 -14.21 4.09
CA LEU A 230 14.56 -15.34 3.15
C LEU A 230 15.37 -14.96 1.90
N ALA A 231 15.20 -13.75 1.36
CA ALA A 231 15.98 -13.29 0.20
C ALA A 231 17.48 -13.31 0.51
N CYS A 232 17.87 -12.75 1.65
CA CYS A 232 19.25 -12.78 2.13
C CYS A 232 19.78 -14.21 2.28
N TYR A 233 19.01 -15.10 2.92
CA TYR A 233 19.36 -16.51 3.07
C TYR A 233 19.57 -17.22 1.72
N LEU A 234 18.67 -17.01 0.76
CA LEU A 234 18.75 -17.62 -0.57
C LEU A 234 19.92 -17.09 -1.40
N MET A 235 20.35 -15.86 -1.14
CA MET A 235 21.50 -15.22 -1.78
C MET A 235 22.82 -15.47 -1.03
N ASN A 236 22.84 -16.41 -0.09
CA ASN A 236 24.00 -16.82 0.72
C ASN A 236 24.58 -15.70 1.60
N HIS A 237 23.77 -14.73 2.00
CA HIS A 237 24.15 -13.69 2.95
C HIS A 237 23.31 -13.83 4.21
N ASN A 238 23.86 -14.49 5.23
CA ASN A 238 23.10 -14.82 6.43
C ASN A 238 23.04 -13.62 7.37
N ILE A 239 21.85 -13.01 7.45
CA ILE A 239 21.50 -12.06 8.50
C ILE A 239 20.54 -12.73 9.48
N SER A 240 20.60 -12.29 10.73
CA SER A 240 19.59 -12.62 11.73
C SER A 240 18.23 -12.04 11.34
N PHE A 241 17.17 -12.64 11.89
CA PHE A 241 15.82 -12.10 11.69
C PHE A 241 15.67 -10.67 12.24
N ILE A 242 16.41 -10.33 13.31
CA ILE A 242 16.39 -9.00 13.92
C ILE A 242 17.02 -7.94 13.01
N GLU A 243 18.12 -8.29 12.32
CA GLU A 243 18.74 -7.40 11.33
C GLU A 243 17.84 -7.21 10.12
N ALA A 244 17.17 -8.27 9.65
CA ALA A 244 16.17 -8.16 8.58
C ALA A 244 14.99 -7.26 9.00
N LEU A 245 14.56 -7.36 10.26
CA LEU A 245 13.50 -6.55 10.84
C LEU A 245 13.89 -5.07 10.90
N MET A 246 15.13 -4.77 11.30
CA MET A 246 15.69 -3.43 11.27
C MET A 246 15.71 -2.88 9.83
N LEU A 247 16.29 -3.64 8.90
CA LEU A 247 16.42 -3.23 7.50
C LEU A 247 15.05 -2.96 6.86
N LYS A 248 14.11 -3.91 6.98
CA LYS A 248 12.77 -3.78 6.38
C LYS A 248 11.98 -2.62 6.97
N SER A 249 12.05 -2.43 8.30
CA SER A 249 11.34 -1.33 8.96
C SER A 249 11.86 0.03 8.50
N LEU A 250 13.17 0.28 8.59
CA LEU A 250 13.77 1.55 8.18
C LEU A 250 13.54 1.86 6.69
N VAL A 251 13.79 0.90 5.79
CA VAL A 251 13.55 1.08 4.35
C VAL A 251 12.09 1.42 4.08
N SER A 252 11.15 0.70 4.70
CA SER A 252 9.73 0.99 4.51
C SER A 252 9.31 2.34 5.07
N THR A 253 9.84 2.77 6.23
CA THR A 253 9.55 4.08 6.80
C THR A 253 10.03 5.20 5.87
N VAL A 254 11.25 5.10 5.35
CA VAL A 254 11.79 6.08 4.40
C VAL A 254 10.95 6.12 3.10
N ASN A 255 10.56 4.97 2.56
CA ASN A 255 9.70 4.89 1.38
C ASN A 255 8.35 5.59 1.60
N ASN A 256 7.79 5.50 2.80
CA ASN A 256 6.51 6.15 3.13
C ASN A 256 6.62 7.66 3.35
N ILE A 257 7.78 8.16 3.80
CA ILE A 257 8.06 9.62 3.85
C ILE A 257 8.09 10.20 2.43
N ALA A 258 8.59 9.41 1.48
CA ALA A 258 8.69 9.78 0.08
C ALA A 258 7.40 9.56 -0.73
N PHE A 259 6.23 9.71 -0.12
CA PHE A 259 4.93 9.42 -0.76
C PHE A 259 4.68 10.20 -2.07
N PHE A 260 5.37 11.32 -2.27
CA PHE A 260 5.29 12.15 -3.48
C PHE A 260 6.09 11.57 -4.66
N ILE A 261 6.98 10.61 -4.42
CA ILE A 261 7.74 9.90 -5.45
C ILE A 261 7.01 8.60 -5.78
N PRO A 262 6.45 8.44 -7.00
CA PRO A 262 5.79 7.21 -7.40
C PRO A 262 6.72 6.02 -7.22
N ASN A 263 6.25 4.98 -6.51
CA ASN A 263 6.98 3.73 -6.23
C ASN A 263 8.33 3.88 -5.50
N ALA A 264 8.64 5.06 -4.95
CA ALA A 264 9.88 5.33 -4.22
C ALA A 264 11.16 4.91 -4.97
N TYR A 265 11.18 4.96 -6.30
CA TYR A 265 12.36 4.62 -7.11
C TYR A 265 13.57 5.47 -6.72
N GLY A 266 14.72 4.84 -6.58
CA GLY A 266 15.95 5.43 -6.09
C GLY A 266 16.00 5.57 -4.56
N ILE A 267 14.85 5.72 -3.90
CA ILE A 267 14.76 5.81 -2.44
C ILE A 267 14.78 4.42 -1.81
N GLN A 268 14.09 3.46 -2.41
CA GLN A 268 14.15 2.08 -1.95
C GLN A 268 15.56 1.51 -2.10
N GLU A 269 16.16 1.63 -3.28
CA GLU A 269 17.54 1.19 -3.53
C GLU A 269 18.54 1.91 -2.62
N GLY A 270 18.41 3.23 -2.50
CA GLY A 270 19.24 4.04 -1.61
C GLY A 270 19.09 3.64 -0.14
N GLY A 271 17.87 3.33 0.29
CA GLY A 271 17.58 2.83 1.64
C GLY A 271 18.23 1.47 1.90
N PHE A 272 18.16 0.53 0.96
CA PHE A 272 18.85 -0.77 1.08
C PHE A 272 20.37 -0.62 1.10
N ILE A 273 20.95 0.29 0.30
CA ILE A 273 22.39 0.56 0.34
C ILE A 273 22.78 1.19 1.68
N LEU A 274 22.07 2.24 2.10
CA LEU A 274 22.39 2.99 3.32
C LEU A 274 22.28 2.12 4.58
N PHE A 275 21.14 1.45 4.76
CA PHE A 275 20.90 0.63 5.94
C PHE A 275 21.54 -0.75 5.83
N GLY A 276 21.75 -1.28 4.63
CA GLY A 276 22.49 -2.53 4.43
C GLY A 276 23.97 -2.38 4.74
N ALA A 277 24.59 -1.23 4.45
CA ALA A 277 25.98 -0.96 4.81
C ALA A 277 26.22 -1.05 6.34
N LEU A 278 25.22 -0.67 7.14
CA LEU A 278 25.26 -0.82 8.61
C LEU A 278 25.31 -2.28 9.07
N LEU A 279 24.81 -3.20 8.23
CA LEU A 279 24.83 -4.65 8.44
C LEU A 279 26.02 -5.32 7.75
N GLY A 280 26.97 -4.55 7.20
CA GLY A 280 28.12 -5.06 6.47
C GLY A 280 27.80 -5.57 5.05
N MET A 281 26.64 -5.21 4.49
CA MET A 281 26.29 -5.54 3.10
C MET A 281 27.07 -4.66 2.12
N SER A 282 27.53 -5.25 1.01
CA SER A 282 28.07 -4.47 -0.10
C SER A 282 26.95 -3.75 -0.85
N PRO A 283 27.22 -2.61 -1.52
CA PRO A 283 26.22 -1.92 -2.34
C PRO A 283 25.60 -2.82 -3.41
N ASP A 284 26.40 -3.67 -4.06
CA ASP A 284 25.93 -4.60 -5.09
C ASP A 284 24.94 -5.63 -4.51
N PHE A 285 25.24 -6.15 -3.30
CA PHE A 285 24.33 -7.06 -2.61
C PHE A 285 23.03 -6.37 -2.21
N SER A 286 23.11 -5.16 -1.64
CA SER A 286 21.93 -4.38 -1.26
C SER A 286 21.04 -4.06 -2.46
N LEU A 287 21.62 -3.76 -3.62
CA LEU A 287 20.88 -3.57 -4.87
C LEU A 287 20.21 -4.87 -5.33
N ALA A 288 20.93 -5.98 -5.29
CA ALA A 288 20.39 -7.30 -5.63
C ALA A 288 19.24 -7.71 -4.69
N LEU A 289 19.34 -7.40 -3.39
CA LEU A 289 18.27 -7.60 -2.42
C LEU A 289 17.06 -6.71 -2.71
N SER A 290 17.27 -5.45 -3.07
CA SER A 290 16.19 -4.56 -3.52
C SER A 290 15.50 -5.12 -4.77
N LEU A 291 16.25 -5.64 -5.75
CA LEU A 291 15.71 -6.28 -6.95
C LEU A 291 14.95 -7.57 -6.62
N ALA A 292 15.40 -8.34 -5.63
CA ALA A 292 14.70 -9.54 -5.19
C ALA A 292 13.28 -9.23 -4.69
N THR A 293 13.09 -8.11 -3.99
CA THR A 293 11.75 -7.68 -3.56
C THR A 293 10.86 -7.27 -4.74
N ARG A 294 11.44 -6.74 -5.83
CA ARG A 294 10.71 -6.45 -7.08
C ARG A 294 10.23 -7.70 -7.80
N ILE A 295 10.98 -8.80 -7.75
CA ILE A 295 10.51 -10.09 -8.28
C ILE A 295 9.16 -10.43 -7.66
N ARG A 296 9.06 -10.31 -6.33
CA ARG A 296 7.82 -10.57 -5.61
C ARG A 296 6.72 -9.62 -6.01
N GLU A 297 7.01 -8.33 -6.13
CA GLU A 297 6.03 -7.33 -6.59
C GLU A 297 5.49 -7.67 -7.97
N ILE A 298 6.34 -7.99 -8.95
CA ILE A 298 5.87 -8.37 -10.29
C ILE A 298 5.04 -9.66 -10.23
N CYS A 299 5.50 -10.70 -9.53
CA CYS A 299 4.79 -11.98 -9.44
C CYS A 299 3.40 -11.86 -8.80
N ILE A 300 3.24 -10.98 -7.80
CA ILE A 300 1.98 -10.80 -7.09
C ILE A 300 1.10 -9.72 -7.72
N ASP A 301 1.68 -8.56 -8.02
CA ASP A 301 0.94 -7.36 -8.39
C ASP A 301 0.57 -7.37 -9.89
N LEU A 302 1.36 -7.99 -10.77
CA LEU A 302 1.03 -8.05 -12.20
C LEU A 302 -0.30 -8.80 -12.46
N PRO A 303 -0.53 -10.01 -11.90
CA PRO A 303 -1.82 -10.66 -12.06
C PRO A 303 -2.96 -9.87 -11.39
N GLY A 304 -2.67 -9.08 -10.34
CA GLY A 304 -3.65 -8.21 -9.68
C GLY A 304 -4.16 -7.10 -10.60
N VAL A 305 -3.25 -6.36 -11.25
CA VAL A 305 -3.64 -5.32 -12.22
C VAL A 305 -4.38 -5.92 -13.41
N VAL A 306 -3.92 -7.06 -13.94
CA VAL A 306 -4.59 -7.76 -15.05
C VAL A 306 -6.01 -8.16 -14.65
N THR A 307 -6.19 -8.73 -13.46
CA THR A 307 -7.51 -9.12 -12.96
C THR A 307 -8.43 -7.91 -12.81
N TRP A 308 -7.93 -6.81 -12.26
CA TRP A 308 -8.69 -5.55 -12.16
C TRP A 308 -9.12 -5.02 -13.53
N GLN A 309 -8.21 -5.00 -14.51
CA GLN A 309 -8.49 -4.56 -15.88
C GLN A 309 -9.58 -5.40 -16.56
N ILE A 310 -9.56 -6.72 -16.35
CA ILE A 310 -10.59 -7.63 -16.88
C ILE A 310 -11.97 -7.29 -16.26
N ILE A 311 -12.02 -7.06 -14.95
CA ILE A 311 -13.27 -6.71 -14.24
C ILE A 311 -13.84 -5.39 -14.78
N GLU A 312 -13.02 -4.34 -14.85
CA GLU A 312 -13.47 -3.02 -15.35
C GLU A 312 -13.90 -3.08 -16.82
N SER A 313 -13.16 -3.82 -17.66
CA SER A 313 -13.50 -4.00 -19.07
C SER A 313 -14.87 -4.65 -19.25
N ARG A 314 -15.17 -5.69 -18.46
CA ARG A 314 -16.48 -6.36 -18.49
C ARG A 314 -17.62 -5.42 -18.07
N GLN A 315 -17.39 -4.63 -17.02
CA GLN A 315 -18.39 -3.64 -16.56
C GLN A 315 -18.67 -2.57 -17.61
N PHE A 316 -17.64 -2.07 -18.29
CA PHE A 316 -17.78 -1.08 -19.35
C PHE A 316 -18.58 -1.61 -20.54
N ILE A 317 -18.34 -2.87 -20.94
CA ILE A 317 -19.09 -3.54 -22.02
C ILE A 317 -20.56 -3.72 -21.63
N ASN A 318 -20.83 -4.21 -20.41
CA ASN A 318 -22.19 -4.43 -19.92
C ASN A 318 -23.00 -3.13 -19.82
N LYS A 319 -22.36 -2.03 -19.39
CA LYS A 319 -23.02 -0.72 -19.33
C LYS A 319 -23.43 -0.23 -20.72
N LYS A 320 -22.53 -0.30 -21.71
CA LYS A 320 -22.84 0.05 -23.09
C LYS A 320 -24.00 -0.77 -23.65
N GLN A 321 -24.03 -2.07 -23.41
CA GLN A 321 -25.14 -2.93 -23.88
C GLN A 321 -26.50 -2.57 -23.27
N LYS A 322 -26.53 -2.06 -22.02
CA LYS A 322 -27.76 -1.52 -21.42
C LYS A 322 -28.16 -0.20 -22.06
N ASP A 323 -27.21 0.71 -22.26
CA ASP A 323 -27.48 2.03 -22.86
C ASP A 323 -27.95 1.93 -24.34
N TYR A 324 -27.61 0.86 -25.07
CA TYR A 324 -28.12 0.58 -26.43
C TYR A 324 -29.51 -0.07 -26.45
N LYS A 325 -29.98 -0.64 -25.34
CA LYS A 325 -31.30 -1.30 -25.23
C LYS A 325 -32.38 -0.40 -24.63
N THR A 326 -32.02 0.83 -24.26
CA THR A 326 -32.93 1.83 -23.68
C THR A 326 -33.12 2.96 -24.69
#